data_AF-A0A4V3GUP2-F1
#
_entry.id   AF-A0A4V3GUP2-F1
#
_cell.length_a   1.000
_cell.length_b   1.000
_cell.length_c   1.000
_cell.angle_alpha   90.00
_cell.angle_beta   90.00
_cell.angle_gamma   90.00
#
_symmetry.space_group_name_H-M   'P 1'
#
loop_
_entity.id
_entity.type
_entity.pdbx_description
1 polymer ?
#
loop_
_entity_poly.entity_id
_entity_poly.type
_entity_poly.pdbx_seq_one_letter_code
_entity_poly.pdbx_strand_id
1 'polypeptide(L)'
;MRLIHGAQGWCLAVFVGFVAFSGLCQASGSLEKTSNEDGNIQEKKYGKIGEDELISQGVSAVRKLVENGDKASFRHLYINHDMENPILCGEVNQPVTGKASSGYQRFVHDMGTGTLGFENESTAFPLTWQVFCD
;
A
#
# COMPACT_ATOMS: atom_id res chain seq x y z
N MET A 1 -17.48 -41.40 42.54
CA MET A 1 -17.53 -40.86 41.16
C MET A 1 -16.27 -40.03 40.92
N ARG A 2 -15.84 -40.00 39.65
CA ARG A 2 -14.53 -39.61 39.10
C ARG A 2 -14.04 -38.18 39.42
N LEU A 3 -12.72 -38.09 39.69
CA LEU A 3 -11.67 -37.20 39.12
C LEU A 3 -11.88 -35.66 39.17
N ILE A 4 -11.21 -34.91 40.06
CA ILE A 4 -9.88 -34.23 39.97
C ILE A 4 -9.69 -33.26 38.76
N HIS A 5 -9.25 -32.04 39.11
CA HIS A 5 -8.53 -30.99 38.35
C HIS A 5 -9.38 -29.80 37.83
N GLY A 6 -9.05 -28.54 38.13
CA GLY A 6 -7.88 -28.03 38.85
C GLY A 6 -7.85 -26.50 38.96
N ALA A 7 -6.98 -26.07 39.88
CA ALA A 7 -6.32 -24.77 40.09
C ALA A 7 -7.20 -23.51 40.30
N GLN A 8 -7.33 -22.98 41.53
CA GLN A 8 -6.36 -22.11 42.26
C GLN A 8 -6.03 -20.82 41.48
N GLY A 9 -6.10 -19.59 42.01
CA GLY A 9 -6.36 -19.00 43.33
C GLY A 9 -6.56 -17.48 43.11
N TRP A 10 -7.37 -16.76 43.92
CA TRP A 10 -6.93 -16.01 45.12
C TRP A 10 -5.91 -14.91 44.77
N CYS A 11 -5.99 -13.62 45.06
CA CYS A 11 -6.87 -12.71 45.82
C CYS A 11 -6.54 -11.30 45.26
N LEU A 12 -7.50 -10.40 45.02
CA LEU A 12 -7.84 -9.23 45.86
C LEU A 12 -6.73 -8.55 46.71
N ALA A 13 -6.81 -7.20 46.65
CA ALA A 13 -6.31 -6.15 47.56
C ALA A 13 -4.87 -5.61 47.33
N VAL A 14 -4.66 -4.38 46.81
CA VAL A 14 -4.87 -3.01 47.39
C VAL A 14 -3.73 -2.60 48.35
N PHE A 15 -3.05 -1.49 48.04
CA PHE A 15 -2.70 -0.30 48.87
C PHE A 15 -1.54 0.47 48.21
N VAL A 16 -1.81 1.63 47.59
CA VAL A 16 -1.58 3.02 48.06
C VAL A 16 -0.11 3.36 48.33
N GLY A 17 0.43 4.28 47.51
CA GLY A 17 1.67 5.01 47.76
C GLY A 17 1.66 6.33 46.98
N PHE A 18 1.12 7.38 47.60
CA PHE A 18 1.22 8.76 47.14
C PHE A 18 2.67 9.26 47.34
N VAL A 19 3.34 9.72 46.28
CA VAL A 19 4.46 10.66 46.39
C VAL A 19 4.24 11.75 45.35
N ALA A 20 3.85 12.93 45.83
CA ALA A 20 3.86 14.15 45.05
C ALA A 20 5.29 14.66 44.95
N PHE A 21 5.79 14.89 43.73
CA PHE A 21 6.91 15.81 43.51
C PHE A 21 6.63 16.63 42.26
N SER A 22 6.27 17.88 42.51
CA SER A 22 6.14 18.98 41.56
C SER A 22 7.50 19.29 40.92
N GLY A 23 7.57 19.23 39.59
CA GLY A 23 8.69 19.68 38.78
C GLY A 23 8.18 20.38 37.53
N LEU A 24 8.18 21.71 37.58
CA LEU A 24 7.94 22.62 36.48
C LEU A 24 9.12 22.52 35.49
N CYS A 25 8.87 22.18 34.22
CA CYS A 25 9.74 22.58 33.11
C CYS A 25 8.89 22.79 31.85
N GLN A 26 8.67 24.07 31.55
CA GLN A 26 8.24 24.54 30.25
C GLN A 26 9.44 24.60 29.29
N ALA A 27 9.10 24.52 28.00
CA ALA A 27 9.74 25.19 26.87
C ALA A 27 11.00 24.54 26.22
N SER A 28 10.72 24.12 24.98
CA SER A 28 11.45 24.52 23.77
C SER A 28 12.71 23.76 23.36
N GLY A 29 12.63 23.25 22.13
CA GLY A 29 13.78 23.07 21.26
C GLY A 29 14.14 21.62 20.99
N SER A 30 13.41 20.97 20.08
CA SER A 30 14.09 20.05 19.19
C SER A 30 13.56 20.28 17.79
N LEU A 31 14.40 20.95 17.01
CA LEU A 31 14.28 21.09 15.57
C LEU A 31 14.39 19.67 15.00
N GLU A 32 13.25 19.05 14.69
CA GLU A 32 13.20 17.79 13.96
C GLU A 32 13.77 18.03 12.58
N LYS A 33 15.06 17.72 12.44
CA LYS A 33 15.73 17.54 11.17
C LYS A 33 16.01 16.06 11.02
N THR A 34 14.97 15.28 10.74
CA THR A 34 15.11 13.94 10.14
C THR A 34 15.57 14.14 8.69
N SER A 35 16.83 14.50 8.56
CA SER A 35 17.53 14.58 7.29
C SER A 35 17.95 13.17 6.88
N ASN A 36 17.36 12.70 5.79
CA ASN A 36 17.96 11.75 4.85
C ASN A 36 18.37 10.39 5.40
N GLU A 37 17.38 9.53 5.65
CA GLU A 37 17.60 8.09 5.75
C GLU A 37 16.54 7.27 4.98
N ASP A 38 15.77 7.90 4.08
CA ASP A 38 14.72 7.20 3.32
C ASP A 38 15.21 6.70 1.94
N GLY A 39 16.09 7.46 1.27
CA GLY A 39 16.55 7.13 -0.09
C GLY A 39 17.36 5.82 -0.19
N ASN A 40 18.02 5.37 0.89
CA ASN A 40 18.89 4.17 0.87
C ASN A 40 18.11 2.87 1.13
N ILE A 41 16.95 2.93 1.78
CA ILE A 41 16.14 1.73 2.10
C ILE A 41 15.20 1.40 0.92
N GLN A 42 14.70 2.42 0.22
CA GLN A 42 13.81 2.30 -0.93
C GLN A 42 14.49 1.64 -2.15
N GLU A 43 15.70 2.09 -2.52
CA GLU A 43 16.54 1.42 -3.54
C GLU A 43 16.81 -0.05 -3.18
N LYS A 44 16.86 -0.41 -1.89
CA LYS A 44 17.12 -1.79 -1.46
C LYS A 44 15.91 -2.71 -1.49
N LYS A 45 14.68 -2.19 -1.37
CA LYS A 45 13.45 -3.01 -1.33
C LYS A 45 13.00 -3.42 -2.72
N TYR A 46 13.05 -2.49 -3.69
CA TYR A 46 12.65 -2.74 -5.08
C TYR A 46 13.82 -2.88 -6.04
N GLY A 47 15.02 -2.36 -5.73
CA GLY A 47 16.21 -2.59 -6.57
C GLY A 47 16.73 -4.03 -6.59
N LYS A 48 16.16 -4.92 -5.74
CA LYS A 48 16.39 -6.38 -5.82
C LYS A 48 15.38 -7.13 -6.68
N ILE A 49 14.22 -6.53 -6.95
CA ILE A 49 13.14 -7.12 -7.74
C ILE A 49 13.25 -6.51 -9.13
N GLY A 50 13.47 -7.33 -10.16
CA GLY A 50 13.58 -6.82 -11.53
C GLY A 50 12.29 -6.14 -11.97
N GLU A 51 12.40 -5.15 -12.87
CA GLU A 51 11.25 -4.45 -13.47
C GLU A 51 10.22 -5.44 -14.04
N ASP A 52 10.68 -6.50 -14.71
CA ASP A 52 9.85 -7.57 -15.24
C ASP A 52 8.98 -8.25 -14.17
N GLU A 53 9.52 -8.41 -12.97
CA GLU A 53 8.79 -9.05 -11.87
C GLU A 53 7.78 -8.08 -11.24
N LEU A 54 8.10 -6.79 -11.14
CA LEU A 54 7.13 -5.77 -10.73
C LEU A 54 5.98 -5.67 -11.72
N ILE A 55 6.28 -5.62 -13.01
CA ILE A 55 5.27 -5.63 -14.08
C ILE A 55 4.41 -6.89 -13.97
N SER A 56 5.02 -8.07 -13.80
CA SER A 56 4.29 -9.33 -13.64
C SER A 56 3.33 -9.33 -12.44
N GLN A 57 3.79 -8.82 -11.28
CA GLN A 57 2.97 -8.70 -10.08
C GLN A 57 1.78 -7.76 -10.29
N GLY A 58 2.00 -6.59 -10.88
CA GLY A 58 0.93 -5.64 -11.14
C GLY A 58 -0.05 -6.10 -12.20
N VAL A 59 0.44 -6.71 -13.29
CA VAL A 59 -0.43 -7.35 -14.30
C VAL A 59 -1.30 -8.42 -13.66
N SER A 60 -0.75 -9.24 -12.76
CA SER A 60 -1.51 -10.24 -12.00
C SER A 60 -2.60 -9.60 -11.14
N ALA A 61 -2.34 -8.44 -10.53
CA ALA A 61 -3.34 -7.68 -9.77
C ALA A 61 -4.46 -7.15 -10.68
N VAL A 62 -4.11 -6.55 -11.84
CA VAL A 62 -5.09 -6.04 -12.82
C VAL A 62 -5.97 -7.17 -13.37
N ARG A 63 -5.38 -8.34 -13.66
CA ARG A 63 -6.12 -9.53 -14.16
C ARG A 63 -7.26 -9.96 -13.22
N LYS A 64 -7.13 -9.73 -11.91
CA LYS A 64 -8.17 -10.10 -10.93
C LYS A 64 -9.38 -9.16 -10.95
N LEU A 65 -9.24 -7.96 -11.52
CA LEU A 65 -10.29 -6.93 -11.51
C LEU A 65 -11.00 -6.80 -12.86
N VAL A 66 -10.31 -7.10 -13.95
CA VAL A 66 -10.88 -7.04 -15.30
C VAL A 66 -11.67 -8.31 -15.65
N GLU A 67 -12.69 -8.15 -16.50
CA GLU A 67 -13.45 -9.28 -17.03
C GLU A 67 -12.55 -10.20 -17.84
N ASN A 68 -12.77 -11.51 -17.76
CA ASN A 68 -11.96 -12.50 -18.48
C ASN A 68 -10.44 -12.26 -18.32
N GLY A 69 -9.95 -11.97 -17.10
CA GLY A 69 -8.54 -11.64 -16.84
C GLY A 69 -7.50 -12.58 -17.46
N ASP A 70 -7.81 -13.87 -17.60
CA ASP A 70 -6.92 -14.85 -18.24
C ASP A 70 -6.74 -14.62 -19.75
N LYS A 71 -7.66 -13.90 -20.39
CA LYS A 71 -7.63 -13.50 -21.80
C LYS A 71 -7.22 -12.04 -22.00
N ALA A 72 -6.94 -11.33 -20.91
CA ALA A 72 -6.55 -9.92 -20.97
C ALA A 72 -5.19 -9.77 -21.66
N SER A 73 -5.14 -8.85 -22.62
CA SER A 73 -3.93 -8.40 -23.29
C SER A 73 -3.55 -7.03 -22.75
N PHE A 74 -2.25 -6.85 -22.53
CA PHE A 74 -1.67 -5.66 -21.93
C PHE A 74 -0.70 -5.01 -22.91
N ARG A 75 -0.63 -3.68 -22.91
CA ARG A 75 0.32 -2.90 -23.71
C ARG A 75 0.73 -1.62 -23.00
N HIS A 76 1.81 -0.99 -23.48
CA HIS A 76 2.37 0.24 -22.91
C HIS A 76 2.62 0.11 -21.39
N LEU A 77 3.13 -1.05 -20.95
CA LEU A 77 3.47 -1.31 -19.55
C LEU A 77 4.82 -0.70 -19.22
N TYR A 78 4.89 0.08 -18.13
CA TYR A 78 6.13 0.61 -17.57
C TYR A 78 5.95 0.93 -16.09
N ILE A 79 7.06 0.97 -15.37
CA ILE A 79 7.09 1.36 -13.96
C ILE A 79 7.60 2.78 -13.85
N ASN A 80 6.81 3.66 -13.23
CA ASN A 80 7.28 4.96 -12.76
C ASN A 80 7.90 4.79 -11.36
N HIS A 81 9.17 5.18 -11.23
CA HIS A 81 9.96 5.12 -10.01
C HIS A 81 10.15 6.49 -9.33
N ASP A 82 9.60 7.57 -9.89
CA ASP A 82 9.77 8.93 -9.37
C ASP A 82 8.90 9.22 -8.14
N MET A 83 8.00 8.30 -7.81
CA MET A 83 7.11 8.36 -6.66
C MET A 83 7.68 7.60 -5.46
N GLU A 84 7.15 7.87 -4.26
CA GLU A 84 7.52 7.14 -3.03
C GLU A 84 7.36 5.62 -3.18
N ASN A 85 6.37 5.17 -3.95
CA ASN A 85 6.16 3.77 -4.29
C ASN A 85 6.18 3.59 -5.81
N PRO A 86 6.70 2.46 -6.33
CA PRO A 86 6.65 2.16 -7.76
C PRO A 86 5.20 2.15 -8.26
N ILE A 87 4.94 2.88 -9.34
CA ILE A 87 3.63 2.92 -9.98
C ILE A 87 3.72 2.17 -11.30
N LEU A 88 2.90 1.14 -11.49
CA LEU A 88 2.73 0.52 -12.80
C LEU A 88 1.64 1.25 -13.56
N CYS A 89 2.01 1.73 -14.74
CA CYS A 89 1.11 2.33 -15.71
C CYS A 89 0.98 1.41 -16.91
N GLY A 90 -0.20 1.41 -17.54
CA GLY A 90 -0.38 0.74 -18.82
C GLY A 90 -1.81 0.64 -19.27
N GLU A 91 -2.04 -0.22 -20.25
CA GLU A 91 -3.34 -0.41 -20.88
C GLU A 91 -3.75 -1.88 -20.91
N VAL A 92 -5.05 -2.14 -20.75
CA VAL A 92 -5.64 -3.48 -20.77
C VAL A 92 -6.88 -3.51 -21.67
N ASN A 93 -7.04 -4.58 -22.48
CA ASN A 93 -8.15 -4.71 -23.45
C ASN A 93 -9.43 -5.34 -22.89
N GLN A 94 -9.51 -5.51 -21.57
CA GLN A 94 -10.69 -6.03 -20.89
C GLN A 94 -11.28 -4.93 -20.01
N PRO A 95 -12.61 -4.79 -19.97
CA PRO A 95 -13.26 -3.86 -19.06
C PRO A 95 -13.06 -4.31 -17.61
N VAL A 96 -13.24 -3.38 -16.66
CA VAL A 96 -13.41 -3.76 -15.25
C VAL A 96 -14.71 -4.54 -15.10
N THR A 97 -14.74 -5.52 -14.19
CA THR A 97 -15.93 -6.36 -13.95
C THR A 97 -17.20 -5.52 -13.73
N GLY A 98 -18.22 -5.75 -14.55
CA GLY A 98 -19.50 -5.03 -14.47
C GLY A 98 -19.47 -3.63 -15.08
N LYS A 99 -18.43 -3.27 -15.83
CA LYS A 99 -18.32 -2.02 -16.58
C LYS A 99 -18.22 -2.32 -18.07
N ALA A 100 -18.69 -1.38 -18.89
CA ALA A 100 -18.44 -1.42 -20.33
C ALA A 100 -17.13 -0.71 -20.64
N SER A 101 -16.33 -1.27 -21.54
CA SER A 101 -15.22 -0.55 -22.17
C SER A 101 -15.16 -0.92 -23.65
N SER A 102 -14.79 0.03 -24.50
CA SER A 102 -14.52 -0.23 -25.91
C SER A 102 -13.01 -0.16 -26.15
N GLY A 103 -12.38 -1.32 -26.35
CA GLY A 103 -10.96 -1.41 -26.69
C GLY A 103 -10.05 -1.49 -25.47
N TYR A 104 -8.89 -0.83 -25.56
CA TYR A 104 -7.92 -0.75 -24.47
C TYR A 104 -8.27 0.42 -23.57
N GLN A 105 -8.30 0.18 -22.26
CA GLN A 105 -8.43 1.22 -21.24
C GLN A 105 -7.14 1.37 -20.46
N ARG A 106 -6.83 2.59 -20.04
CA ARG A 106 -5.68 2.86 -19.18
C ARG A 106 -5.94 2.44 -17.74
N PHE A 107 -4.89 1.99 -17.06
CA PHE A 107 -4.90 1.70 -15.64
C PHE A 107 -3.63 2.23 -14.96
N VAL A 108 -3.75 2.52 -13.66
CA VAL A 108 -2.65 2.92 -12.78
C VAL A 108 -2.67 1.99 -11.56
N HIS A 109 -1.53 1.45 -11.19
CA HIS A 109 -1.38 0.61 -10.03
C HIS A 109 -0.26 1.10 -9.11
N ASP A 110 -0.63 1.56 -7.92
CA ASP A 110 0.32 1.83 -6.85
C ASP A 110 0.71 0.52 -6.16
N MET A 111 1.96 0.10 -6.37
CA MET A 111 2.48 -1.16 -5.83
C MET A 111 2.72 -1.13 -4.32
N GLY A 112 2.87 0.06 -3.74
CA GLY A 112 3.10 0.22 -2.31
C GLY A 112 1.81 0.10 -1.49
N THR A 113 0.73 0.70 -2.00
CA THR A 113 -0.58 0.67 -1.34
C THR A 113 -1.48 -0.46 -1.85
N GLY A 114 -1.19 -1.01 -3.03
CA GLY A 114 -2.05 -1.98 -3.71
C GLY A 114 -3.22 -1.32 -4.47
N THR A 115 -3.27 0.02 -4.52
CA THR A 115 -4.38 0.77 -5.14
C THR A 115 -4.36 0.59 -6.65
N LEU A 116 -5.54 0.38 -7.23
CA LEU A 116 -5.76 0.24 -8.67
C LEU A 116 -6.80 1.26 -9.12
N GLY A 117 -6.47 2.01 -10.17
CA GLY A 117 -7.39 2.93 -10.83
C GLY A 117 -7.52 2.60 -12.31
N PHE A 118 -8.72 2.77 -12.86
CA PHE A 118 -9.02 2.56 -14.27
C PHE A 118 -9.69 3.77 -14.89
N GLU A 119 -9.42 4.03 -16.18
CA GLU A 119 -9.93 5.16 -16.94
C GLU A 119 -11.46 5.28 -16.91
N ASN A 120 -12.16 4.15 -16.99
CA ASN A 120 -13.62 4.11 -17.05
C ASN A 120 -14.30 4.15 -15.67
N GLU A 121 -13.54 4.18 -14.57
CA GLU A 121 -14.10 4.16 -13.22
C GLU A 121 -14.14 5.55 -12.56
N SER A 122 -13.35 6.50 -13.05
CA SER A 122 -13.21 7.80 -12.43
C SER A 122 -13.05 8.92 -13.46
N THR A 123 -13.87 9.98 -13.32
CA THR A 123 -13.71 11.21 -14.12
C THR A 123 -12.42 11.96 -13.82
N ALA A 124 -11.77 11.68 -12.67
CA ALA A 124 -10.49 12.25 -12.31
C ALA A 124 -9.29 11.45 -12.85
N PHE A 125 -9.53 10.31 -13.50
CA PHE A 125 -8.46 9.45 -14.01
C PHE A 125 -7.47 10.15 -14.95
N PRO A 126 -7.88 11.08 -15.83
CA PRO A 126 -6.91 11.81 -16.66
C PRO A 126 -5.85 12.57 -15.85
N LEU A 127 -6.24 13.11 -14.68
CA LEU A 127 -5.29 13.77 -13.78
C LEU A 127 -4.40 12.75 -13.06
N THR A 128 -4.98 11.62 -12.63
CA THR A 128 -4.21 10.50 -12.06
C THR A 128 -3.14 10.01 -13.03
N TRP A 129 -3.51 9.82 -14.30
CA TRP A 129 -2.58 9.44 -15.36
C TRP A 129 -1.48 10.51 -15.53
N GLN A 130 -1.85 11.78 -15.65
CA GLN A 130 -0.86 12.85 -15.81
C GLN A 130 0.12 12.95 -14.63
N VAL A 131 -0.32 12.69 -13.40
CA VAL A 131 0.54 12.80 -12.21
C VAL A 131 1.48 11.61 -12.07
N PHE A 132 1.01 10.40 -12.41
CA PHE A 132 1.75 9.18 -12.11
C PHE A 132 2.36 8.49 -13.33
N CYS A 133 1.95 8.85 -14.54
CA CYS A 133 2.24 8.09 -15.76
C CYS A 133 2.82 8.96 -16.90
N ASP A 134 2.52 10.26 -16.98
CA ASP A 134 3.17 11.16 -17.95
C ASP A 134 4.43 11.81 -17.37
#